data_AF-A0A1F2PCR1-F1
#
_entry.id   AF-A0A1F2PCR1-F1
#
_cell.length_a   1.000
_cell.length_b   1.000
_cell.length_c   1.000
_cell.angle_alpha   90.00
_cell.angle_beta   90.00
_cell.angle_gamma   90.00
#
_symmetry.space_group_name_H-M   'P 1'
#
loop_
_entity.id
_entity.type
_entity.pdbx_description
1 polymer ?
#
loop_
_entity_poly.entity_id
_entity_poly.type
_entity_poly.pdbx_seq_one_letter_code
_entity_poly.pdbx_strand_id
1 'polypeptide(L)'
;MQRKNISLTDDHIKMLEPFIKEHEGNISAAIRSVIEIACKRSPSVEGRELTQLHPLIARWLIKNSAGCVPDPDAIKELMCELGYLNGHTSTDDVCRGLCNIVDTAGFNVEMEVMECGKKGILLKFKGHDPLMNEFVAMMISLGLASLDLPYRIKSIDEPSTLMKIAYERGAGAYERVVEHFGYNQFFCDELKNRWEWWKWVVETSAMLNYKMIFITETVLENLIQGKSCPGGVTYIERKSGKYCKEIPFDEFFLLLRELFKNARIIDEMTYHEDSGEILIYHNFRDPVVIEQIAEWIENLIKIHWPNLEHETSAQTTVFRRIEDAED
;
A
#
# COMPACT_ATOMS: atom_id res chain seq x y z
N MET A 1 -28.94 -2.09 43.50
CA MET A 1 -27.49 -2.30 43.70
C MET A 1 -27.29 -3.69 44.29
N GLN A 2 -26.77 -4.64 43.52
CA GLN A 2 -26.54 -6.02 43.99
C GLN A 2 -25.15 -6.12 44.61
N ARG A 3 -25.05 -6.59 45.86
CA ARG A 3 -23.76 -6.93 46.48
C ARG A 3 -23.39 -8.36 46.07
N LYS A 4 -22.18 -8.55 45.55
CA LYS A 4 -21.59 -9.86 45.24
C LYS A 4 -20.32 -10.03 46.07
N ASN A 5 -20.14 -11.22 46.63
CA ASN A 5 -18.93 -11.58 47.35
C ASN A 5 -17.98 -12.30 46.38
N ILE A 6 -16.71 -11.94 46.40
CA ILE A 6 -15.66 -12.49 45.53
C ILE A 6 -14.53 -12.97 46.44
N SER A 7 -14.02 -14.16 46.20
CA SER A 7 -12.84 -14.68 46.92
C SER A 7 -11.59 -14.40 46.10
N LEU A 8 -10.58 -13.77 46.72
CA LEU A 8 -9.31 -13.43 46.07
C LEU A 8 -8.15 -14.03 46.88
N THR A 9 -7.10 -14.46 46.19
CA THR A 9 -5.85 -14.92 46.81
C THR A 9 -4.90 -13.73 47.02
N ASP A 10 -3.88 -13.91 47.84
CA ASP A 10 -2.88 -12.87 48.10
C ASP A 10 -2.14 -12.43 46.82
N ASP A 11 -1.96 -13.34 45.86
CA ASP A 11 -1.38 -13.01 44.56
C ASP A 11 -2.31 -12.12 43.73
N HIS A 12 -3.63 -12.36 43.78
CA HIS A 12 -4.61 -11.45 43.15
C HIS A 12 -4.61 -10.07 43.82
N ILE A 13 -4.41 -10.00 45.15
CA ILE A 13 -4.33 -8.72 45.87
C ILE A 13 -3.07 -7.94 45.47
N LYS A 14 -1.92 -8.62 45.33
CA LYS A 14 -0.68 -7.98 44.84
C LYS A 14 -0.84 -7.40 43.44
N MET A 15 -1.55 -8.10 42.54
CA MET A 15 -1.84 -7.60 41.20
C MET A 15 -2.73 -6.33 41.22
N LEU A 16 -3.59 -6.18 42.23
CA LEU A 16 -4.48 -5.03 42.38
C LEU A 16 -3.83 -3.84 43.09
N GLU A 17 -2.62 -3.99 43.64
CA GLU A 17 -1.95 -2.97 44.45
C GLU A 17 -1.84 -1.58 43.80
N PRO A 18 -1.58 -1.44 42.48
CA PRO A 18 -1.57 -0.14 41.81
C PRO A 18 -2.94 0.57 41.88
N PHE A 19 -4.02 -0.16 41.63
CA PHE A 19 -5.39 0.35 41.65
C PHE A 19 -5.89 0.62 43.07
N ILE A 20 -5.44 -0.19 44.04
CA ILE A 20 -5.73 0.03 45.45
C ILE A 20 -5.09 1.33 45.93
N LYS A 21 -3.86 1.63 45.51
CA LYS A 21 -3.17 2.90 45.82
C LYS A 21 -3.86 4.09 45.16
N GLU A 22 -4.28 3.96 43.91
CA GLU A 22 -5.02 4.98 43.17
C GLU A 22 -6.36 5.34 43.85
N HIS A 23 -7.01 4.38 44.50
CA HIS A 23 -8.26 4.58 45.22
C HIS A 23 -8.10 4.64 46.75
N GLU A 24 -6.95 5.13 47.24
CA GLU A 24 -6.69 5.40 48.66
C GLU A 24 -6.98 4.21 49.60
N GLY A 25 -6.69 2.99 49.14
CA GLY A 25 -6.92 1.75 49.91
C GLY A 25 -8.30 1.12 49.71
N ASN A 26 -9.18 1.69 48.89
CA ASN A 26 -10.52 1.16 48.66
C ASN A 26 -10.51 0.01 47.62
N ILE A 27 -10.45 -1.22 48.12
CA ILE A 27 -10.43 -2.45 47.31
C ILE A 27 -11.70 -2.58 46.43
N SER A 28 -12.86 -2.17 46.92
CA SER A 28 -14.10 -2.26 46.12
C SER A 28 -14.12 -1.27 44.96
N ALA A 29 -13.53 -0.08 45.12
CA ALA A 29 -13.36 0.87 44.03
C ALA A 29 -12.30 0.35 43.04
N ALA A 30 -11.17 -0.15 43.53
CA ALA A 30 -10.13 -0.76 42.70
C ALA A 30 -10.66 -1.94 41.86
N ILE A 31 -11.42 -2.86 42.47
CA ILE A 31 -12.04 -3.98 41.74
C ILE A 31 -13.04 -3.46 40.70
N ARG A 32 -13.84 -2.44 41.01
CA ARG A 32 -14.76 -1.85 40.03
C ARG A 32 -14.00 -1.21 38.86
N SER A 33 -12.93 -0.49 39.12
CA SER A 33 -12.09 0.11 38.07
C SER A 33 -11.42 -0.96 37.20
N VAL A 34 -10.93 -2.05 37.81
CA VAL A 34 -10.33 -3.17 37.07
C VAL A 34 -11.39 -3.91 36.24
N ILE A 35 -12.57 -4.17 36.79
CA ILE A 35 -13.70 -4.73 36.04
C ILE A 35 -14.10 -3.77 34.91
N GLU A 36 -14.15 -2.47 35.17
CA GLU A 36 -14.51 -1.47 34.15
C GLU A 36 -13.45 -1.38 33.05
N ILE A 37 -12.15 -1.51 33.36
CA ILE A 37 -11.07 -1.59 32.36
C ILE A 37 -11.16 -2.88 31.56
N ALA A 38 -11.42 -4.02 32.22
CA ALA A 38 -11.61 -5.30 31.56
C ALA A 38 -12.85 -5.29 30.65
N CYS A 39 -13.95 -4.68 31.11
CA CYS A 39 -15.18 -4.50 30.34
C CYS A 39 -15.06 -3.41 29.27
N LYS A 40 -14.27 -2.34 29.47
CA LYS A 40 -13.97 -1.34 28.42
C LYS A 40 -13.09 -1.91 27.32
N ARG A 41 -12.22 -2.88 27.65
CA ARG A 41 -11.52 -3.75 26.69
C ARG A 41 -12.40 -4.86 26.12
N SER A 42 -13.66 -4.98 26.55
CA SER A 42 -14.59 -6.00 26.04
C SER A 42 -16.05 -5.57 26.22
N PRO A 43 -16.62 -4.80 25.27
CA PRO A 43 -18.03 -4.87 25.02
C PRO A 43 -18.30 -6.22 24.34
N SER A 44 -19.13 -7.06 24.96
CA SER A 44 -19.72 -8.30 24.40
C SER A 44 -18.75 -9.36 23.85
N VAL A 45 -18.34 -10.29 24.71
CA VAL A 45 -17.69 -11.56 24.32
C VAL A 45 -18.67 -12.53 23.63
N GLU A 46 -19.96 -12.22 23.55
CA GLU A 46 -20.95 -13.07 22.85
C GLU A 46 -21.17 -12.73 21.37
N GLY A 47 -20.32 -11.90 20.74
CA GLY A 47 -20.48 -11.60 19.31
C GLY A 47 -19.20 -11.33 18.51
N ARG A 48 -18.06 -11.05 19.14
CA ARG A 48 -16.84 -10.67 18.40
C ARG A 48 -16.03 -11.90 17.97
N GLU A 49 -16.50 -12.63 16.97
CA GLU A 49 -15.81 -13.83 16.47
C GLU A 49 -14.52 -13.49 15.69
N LEU A 50 -14.45 -12.32 15.04
CA LEU A 50 -13.38 -11.98 14.08
C LEU A 50 -12.12 -11.33 14.67
N THR A 51 -12.14 -10.85 15.93
CA THR A 51 -10.98 -10.18 16.57
C THR A 51 -10.43 -10.94 17.77
N GLN A 52 -10.09 -12.21 17.57
CA GLN A 52 -9.13 -12.90 18.45
C GLN A 52 -7.67 -12.46 18.19
N LEU A 53 -7.41 -11.79 17.06
CA LEU A 53 -6.09 -11.28 16.71
C LEU A 53 -5.76 -10.00 17.49
N HIS A 54 -4.58 -9.99 18.13
CA HIS A 54 -4.07 -8.80 18.81
C HIS A 54 -4.00 -7.61 17.81
N PRO A 55 -4.41 -6.38 18.19
CA PRO A 55 -4.52 -5.24 17.27
C PRO A 55 -3.25 -4.93 16.46
N LEU A 56 -2.07 -5.15 17.04
CA LEU A 56 -0.79 -4.97 16.34
C LEU A 56 -0.58 -6.00 15.21
N ILE A 57 -1.03 -7.25 15.41
CA ILE A 57 -0.93 -8.31 14.41
C ILE A 57 -1.94 -8.03 13.29
N ALA A 58 -3.17 -7.66 13.64
CA ALA A 58 -4.18 -7.26 12.67
C ALA A 58 -3.71 -6.08 11.82
N ARG A 59 -3.15 -5.05 12.46
CA ARG A 59 -2.58 -3.89 11.74
C ARG A 59 -1.39 -4.27 10.87
N TRP A 60 -0.51 -5.16 11.32
CA TRP A 60 0.60 -5.66 10.51
C TRP A 60 0.07 -6.43 9.29
N LEU A 61 -0.91 -7.32 9.46
CA LEU A 61 -1.53 -8.06 8.36
C LEU A 61 -2.13 -7.11 7.32
N ILE A 62 -2.98 -6.17 7.76
CA ILE A 62 -3.64 -5.18 6.90
C ILE A 62 -2.61 -4.35 6.14
N LYS A 63 -1.54 -3.91 6.81
CA LYS A 63 -0.47 -3.15 6.16
C LYS A 63 0.25 -3.95 5.07
N ASN A 64 0.45 -5.25 5.26
CA ASN A 64 1.14 -6.10 4.28
C ASN A 64 0.21 -6.66 3.19
N SER A 65 -1.11 -6.64 3.41
CA SER A 65 -2.12 -6.98 2.39
C SER A 65 -2.73 -5.75 1.71
N ALA A 66 -2.23 -4.55 2.03
CA ALA A 66 -2.75 -3.30 1.49
C ALA A 66 -2.69 -3.31 -0.05
N GLY A 67 -3.78 -2.92 -0.69
CA GLY A 67 -3.88 -2.91 -2.14
C GLY A 67 -4.13 -4.27 -2.81
N CYS A 68 -4.33 -5.35 -2.05
CA CYS A 68 -4.63 -6.67 -2.60
C CYS A 68 -6.06 -7.08 -2.21
N VAL A 69 -6.89 -7.31 -3.24
CA VAL A 69 -8.30 -7.63 -3.11
C VAL A 69 -8.46 -9.15 -2.98
N PRO A 70 -9.15 -9.65 -1.93
CA PRO A 70 -9.44 -11.07 -1.80
C PRO A 70 -10.32 -11.61 -2.92
N ASP A 71 -10.18 -12.90 -3.19
CA ASP A 71 -10.98 -13.60 -4.20
C ASP A 71 -12.49 -13.54 -3.87
N PRO A 72 -13.37 -13.32 -4.87
CA PRO A 72 -14.81 -13.23 -4.64
C PRO A 72 -15.40 -14.46 -3.95
N ASP A 73 -14.92 -15.66 -4.26
CA ASP A 73 -15.45 -16.90 -3.69
C ASP A 73 -15.09 -17.01 -2.20
N ALA A 74 -13.87 -16.63 -1.84
CA ALA A 74 -13.43 -16.60 -0.44
C ALA A 74 -14.22 -15.57 0.38
N ILE A 75 -14.54 -14.41 -0.20
CA ILE A 75 -15.40 -13.43 0.46
C ILE A 75 -16.82 -13.96 0.60
N LYS A 76 -17.37 -14.57 -0.45
CA LYS A 76 -18.72 -15.09 -0.41
C LYS A 76 -18.89 -16.15 0.68
N GLU A 77 -17.93 -17.05 0.81
CA GLU A 77 -17.88 -18.04 1.89
C GLU A 77 -17.83 -17.37 3.26
N LEU A 78 -16.91 -16.43 3.47
CA LEU A 78 -16.81 -15.66 4.72
C LEU A 78 -18.12 -14.93 5.05
N MET A 79 -18.73 -14.27 4.07
CA MET A 79 -20.00 -13.55 4.25
C MET A 79 -21.16 -14.49 4.54
N CYS A 80 -21.17 -15.70 3.97
CA CYS A 80 -22.13 -16.75 4.32
C CYS A 80 -21.95 -17.20 5.78
N GLU A 81 -20.71 -17.45 6.22
CA GLU A 81 -20.39 -17.86 7.60
C GLU A 81 -20.81 -16.80 8.61
N LEU A 82 -20.60 -15.52 8.28
CA LEU A 82 -21.02 -14.38 9.10
C LEU A 82 -22.54 -14.12 9.06
N GLY A 83 -23.31 -14.97 8.36
CA GLY A 83 -24.77 -14.85 8.24
C GLY A 83 -25.23 -13.66 7.39
N TYR A 84 -24.33 -13.01 6.66
CA TYR A 84 -24.61 -11.79 5.88
C TYR A 84 -25.44 -12.05 4.63
N LEU A 85 -25.21 -13.18 3.94
CA LEU A 85 -25.90 -13.48 2.68
C LEU A 85 -27.29 -14.11 2.89
N ASN A 86 -27.70 -14.34 4.13
CA ASN A 86 -28.96 -15.01 4.44
C ASN A 86 -30.10 -14.00 4.71
N GLY A 87 -31.00 -13.83 3.74
CA GLY A 87 -32.34 -13.29 4.00
C GLY A 87 -32.54 -11.78 3.90
N HIS A 88 -31.63 -11.03 3.27
CA HIS A 88 -31.85 -9.59 3.04
C HIS A 88 -32.85 -9.33 1.90
N THR A 89 -34.07 -8.92 2.28
CA THR A 89 -35.14 -8.62 1.32
C THR A 89 -35.15 -7.17 0.83
N SER A 90 -34.52 -6.25 1.56
CA SER A 90 -34.48 -4.82 1.23
C SER A 90 -33.08 -4.22 1.32
N THR A 91 -32.89 -3.06 0.67
CA THR A 91 -31.63 -2.29 0.73
C THR A 91 -31.29 -1.85 2.14
N ASP A 92 -32.29 -1.56 2.96
CA ASP A 92 -32.11 -1.15 4.35
C ASP A 92 -31.65 -2.33 5.23
N ASP A 93 -32.12 -3.54 4.95
CA ASP A 93 -31.68 -4.74 5.66
C ASP A 93 -30.21 -5.05 5.37
N VAL A 94 -29.78 -4.87 4.11
CA VAL A 94 -28.37 -4.99 3.70
C VAL A 94 -27.50 -3.98 4.45
N CYS A 95 -27.89 -2.70 4.45
CA CYS A 95 -27.16 -1.64 5.16
C CYS A 95 -27.07 -1.89 6.66
N ARG A 96 -28.16 -2.36 7.29
CA ARG A 96 -28.17 -2.71 8.71
C ARG A 96 -27.26 -3.91 9.00
N GLY A 97 -27.27 -4.93 8.13
CA GLY A 97 -26.36 -6.06 8.22
C GLY A 97 -24.90 -5.63 8.18
N LEU A 98 -24.54 -4.73 7.26
CA LEU A 98 -23.18 -4.18 7.15
C LEU A 98 -22.74 -3.42 8.39
N CYS A 99 -23.57 -2.49 8.90
CA CYS A 99 -23.26 -1.77 10.14
C CYS A 99 -23.05 -2.75 11.30
N ASN A 100 -23.93 -3.74 11.44
CA ASN A 100 -23.80 -4.75 12.48
C ASN A 100 -22.49 -5.54 12.35
N ILE A 101 -22.04 -5.89 11.15
CA ILE A 101 -20.76 -6.59 10.94
C ILE A 101 -19.59 -5.72 11.39
N VAL A 102 -19.55 -4.44 11.02
CA VAL A 102 -18.47 -3.53 11.44
C VAL A 102 -18.43 -3.40 12.97
N ASP A 103 -19.60 -3.20 13.58
CA ASP A 103 -19.75 -3.07 15.03
C ASP A 103 -19.35 -4.36 15.78
N THR A 104 -19.69 -5.51 15.19
CA THR A 104 -19.44 -6.84 15.75
C THR A 104 -17.99 -7.30 15.51
N ALA A 105 -17.38 -6.90 14.41
CA ALA A 105 -15.99 -7.25 14.11
C ALA A 105 -15.00 -6.53 15.03
N GLY A 106 -15.40 -5.42 15.67
CA GLY A 106 -14.57 -4.71 16.65
C GLY A 106 -13.45 -3.88 16.01
N PHE A 107 -13.59 -3.50 14.74
CA PHE A 107 -12.68 -2.55 14.10
C PHE A 107 -12.89 -1.14 14.67
N ASN A 108 -11.83 -0.36 14.82
CA ASN A 108 -11.89 1.05 15.25
C ASN A 108 -12.29 1.97 14.08
N VAL A 109 -13.37 1.62 13.38
CA VAL A 109 -13.91 2.35 12.22
C VAL A 109 -15.42 2.53 12.43
N GLU A 110 -15.87 3.77 12.49
CA GLU A 110 -17.28 4.12 12.50
C GLU A 110 -17.81 4.10 11.06
N MET A 111 -18.83 3.28 10.80
CA MET A 111 -19.53 3.24 9.52
C MET A 111 -20.92 3.89 9.66
N GLU A 112 -21.20 4.87 8.81
CA GLU A 112 -22.47 5.60 8.77
C GLU A 112 -23.11 5.48 7.38
N VAL A 113 -24.39 5.10 7.31
CA VAL A 113 -25.16 5.11 6.06
C VAL A 113 -25.77 6.49 5.87
N MET A 114 -25.22 7.28 4.94
CA MET A 114 -25.68 8.64 4.68
C MET A 114 -26.93 8.66 3.79
N GLU A 115 -26.97 7.80 2.77
CA GLU A 115 -28.11 7.65 1.87
C GLU A 115 -28.33 6.17 1.58
N CYS A 116 -29.57 5.71 1.67
CA CYS A 116 -29.97 4.38 1.25
C CYS A 116 -31.24 4.48 0.42
N GLY A 117 -31.16 4.11 -0.85
CA GLY A 117 -32.29 4.16 -1.76
C GLY A 117 -32.26 3.05 -2.80
N LYS A 118 -33.36 2.92 -3.55
CA LYS A 118 -33.50 1.86 -4.57
C LYS A 118 -32.43 1.89 -5.67
N LYS A 119 -31.80 3.05 -5.91
CA LYS A 119 -30.83 3.26 -6.99
C LYS A 119 -29.36 3.31 -6.52
N GLY A 120 -29.10 3.47 -5.23
CA GLY A 120 -27.74 3.64 -4.74
C GLY A 120 -27.66 3.76 -3.22
N ILE A 121 -26.44 3.62 -2.73
CA ILE A 121 -26.09 3.66 -1.30
C ILE A 121 -24.91 4.61 -1.17
N LEU A 122 -24.93 5.49 -0.16
CA LEU A 122 -23.80 6.33 0.21
C LEU A 122 -23.33 5.94 1.61
N LEU A 123 -22.14 5.35 1.70
CA LEU A 123 -21.52 4.95 2.96
C LEU A 123 -20.39 5.90 3.32
N LYS A 124 -20.23 6.13 4.61
CA LYS A 124 -19.18 6.95 5.19
C LYS A 124 -18.43 6.13 6.24
N PHE A 125 -17.12 6.08 6.11
CA PHE A 125 -16.20 5.40 7.01
C PHE A 125 -15.33 6.45 7.69
N LYS A 126 -15.27 6.41 9.02
CA LYS A 126 -14.49 7.35 9.82
C LYS A 126 -13.70 6.59 10.88
N GLY A 127 -12.39 6.76 10.87
CA GLY A 127 -11.51 6.12 11.84
C GLY A 127 -10.18 6.84 11.92
N HIS A 128 -9.43 6.57 12.99
CA HIS A 128 -8.15 7.24 13.25
C HIS A 128 -7.01 6.74 12.33
N ASP A 129 -7.10 5.52 11.81
CA ASP A 129 -6.10 4.93 10.92
C ASP A 129 -6.67 4.82 9.50
N PRO A 130 -6.15 5.58 8.51
CA PRO A 130 -6.61 5.53 7.13
C PRO A 130 -6.56 4.12 6.53
N LEU A 131 -5.54 3.32 6.88
CA LEU A 131 -5.39 1.94 6.39
C LEU A 131 -6.51 1.03 6.90
N MET A 132 -7.00 1.26 8.12
CA MET A 132 -8.14 0.52 8.66
C MET A 132 -9.44 0.94 7.97
N ASN A 133 -9.60 2.24 7.66
CA ASN A 133 -10.77 2.73 6.94
C ASN A 133 -10.84 2.10 5.55
N GLU A 134 -9.73 2.10 4.81
CA GLU A 134 -9.61 1.49 3.49
C GLU A 134 -9.91 -0.02 3.53
N PHE A 135 -9.32 -0.74 4.50
CA PHE A 135 -9.56 -2.17 4.65
C PHE A 135 -11.03 -2.51 4.92
N VAL A 136 -11.66 -1.83 5.88
CA VAL A 136 -13.08 -2.05 6.19
C VAL A 136 -13.95 -1.67 4.97
N ALA A 137 -13.67 -0.54 4.33
CA ALA A 137 -14.39 -0.12 3.14
C ALA A 137 -14.28 -1.13 1.98
N MET A 138 -13.10 -1.73 1.76
CA MET A 138 -12.89 -2.79 0.78
C MET A 138 -13.73 -4.03 1.12
N MET A 139 -13.70 -4.51 2.37
CA MET A 139 -14.47 -5.67 2.81
C MET A 139 -15.98 -5.47 2.63
N ILE A 140 -16.48 -4.28 2.97
CA ILE A 140 -17.88 -3.91 2.79
C ILE A 140 -18.24 -3.81 1.30
N SER A 141 -17.36 -3.25 0.47
CA SER A 141 -17.54 -3.19 -0.98
C SER A 141 -17.61 -4.59 -1.60
N LEU A 142 -16.78 -5.52 -1.12
CA LEU A 142 -16.80 -6.92 -1.57
C LEU A 142 -18.08 -7.65 -1.12
N GLY A 143 -18.55 -7.40 0.10
CA GLY A 143 -19.84 -7.90 0.57
C GLY A 143 -20.99 -7.44 -0.33
N LEU A 144 -21.01 -6.15 -0.66
CA LEU A 144 -21.99 -5.55 -1.59
C LEU A 144 -21.88 -6.08 -3.03
N ALA A 145 -20.67 -6.40 -3.48
CA ALA A 145 -20.41 -7.00 -4.78
C ALA A 145 -20.81 -8.49 -4.85
N SER A 146 -20.86 -9.17 -3.70
CA SER A 146 -21.18 -10.60 -3.57
C SER A 146 -22.68 -10.91 -3.46
N LEU A 147 -23.53 -9.88 -3.43
CA LEU A 147 -24.99 -10.03 -3.39
C LEU A 147 -25.53 -10.52 -4.75
N ASP A 148 -26.66 -11.23 -4.73
CA ASP A 148 -27.37 -11.66 -5.94
C ASP A 148 -27.72 -10.48 -6.88
N LEU A 149 -28.02 -9.32 -6.27
CA LEU A 149 -28.20 -8.04 -6.96
C LEU A 149 -27.10 -7.08 -6.50
N PRO A 150 -25.93 -7.08 -7.17
CA PRO A 150 -24.73 -6.44 -6.65
C PRO A 150 -24.77 -4.91 -6.76
N TYR A 151 -24.03 -4.27 -5.86
CA TYR A 151 -23.73 -2.85 -5.93
C TYR A 151 -22.27 -2.64 -6.34
N ARG A 152 -22.06 -1.83 -7.37
CA ARG A 152 -20.73 -1.43 -7.83
C ARG A 152 -20.37 -0.05 -7.31
N ILE A 153 -19.08 0.19 -7.11
CA ILE A 153 -18.55 1.49 -6.72
C ILE A 153 -18.75 2.49 -7.87
N LYS A 154 -19.35 3.64 -7.57
CA LYS A 154 -19.52 4.76 -8.50
C LYS A 154 -18.43 5.80 -8.31
N SER A 155 -18.11 6.13 -7.07
CA SER A 155 -17.08 7.10 -6.73
C SER A 155 -16.61 6.92 -5.29
N ILE A 156 -15.34 7.21 -5.05
CA ILE A 156 -14.73 7.29 -3.72
C ILE A 156 -14.23 8.71 -3.50
N ASP A 157 -14.54 9.28 -2.34
CA ASP A 157 -14.00 10.54 -1.84
C ASP A 157 -13.25 10.25 -0.53
N GLU A 158 -11.93 10.44 -0.53
CA GLU A 158 -11.04 9.99 0.55
C GLU A 158 -10.20 11.12 1.15
N PRO A 159 -10.80 12.01 1.96
CA PRO A 159 -10.06 12.94 2.79
C PRO A 159 -9.43 12.25 4.02
N SER A 160 -8.15 11.88 3.96
CA SER A 160 -7.27 11.38 5.05
C SER A 160 -7.89 10.44 6.13
N THR A 161 -8.72 10.91 7.05
CA THR A 161 -9.35 10.10 8.12
C THR A 161 -10.83 9.78 7.89
N LEU A 162 -11.36 10.24 6.76
CA LEU A 162 -12.74 10.08 6.36
C LEU A 162 -12.78 9.57 4.92
N MET A 163 -13.57 8.53 4.68
CA MET A 163 -13.80 7.99 3.35
C MET A 163 -15.30 7.93 3.09
N LYS A 164 -15.74 8.38 1.92
CA LYS A 164 -17.13 8.27 1.46
C LYS A 164 -17.17 7.50 0.16
N ILE A 165 -18.05 6.51 0.09
CA ILE A 165 -18.20 5.67 -1.09
C ILE A 165 -19.65 5.69 -1.53
N ALA A 166 -19.86 6.13 -2.77
CA ALA A 166 -21.14 6.04 -3.44
C ALA A 166 -21.20 4.76 -4.26
N TYR A 167 -22.28 4.01 -4.09
CA TYR A 167 -22.55 2.78 -4.79
C TYR A 167 -23.82 2.91 -5.64
N GLU A 168 -23.85 2.19 -6.75
CA GLU A 168 -25.03 2.05 -7.60
C GLU A 168 -25.25 0.58 -7.97
N ARG A 169 -26.47 0.22 -8.34
CA ARG A 169 -26.74 -1.14 -8.81
C ARG A 169 -26.12 -1.35 -10.18
N GLY A 170 -25.41 -2.47 -10.35
CA GLY A 170 -24.84 -2.83 -11.63
C GLY A 170 -23.98 -4.08 -11.59
N ALA A 171 -23.89 -4.76 -12.72
CA ALA A 171 -22.91 -5.81 -12.94
C ALA A 171 -21.48 -5.23 -13.00
N GLY A 172 -20.50 -6.11 -12.91
CA GLY A 172 -19.09 -5.73 -12.89
C GLY A 172 -18.65 -5.10 -11.55
N ALA A 173 -19.28 -5.49 -10.44
CA ALA A 173 -19.05 -4.86 -9.15
C ALA A 173 -17.66 -5.19 -8.60
N TYR A 174 -17.18 -6.43 -8.78
CA TYR A 174 -15.87 -6.86 -8.31
C TYR A 174 -14.73 -6.13 -9.04
N GLU A 175 -14.84 -5.98 -10.37
CA GLU A 175 -13.87 -5.23 -11.18
C GLU A 175 -13.75 -3.79 -10.67
N ARG A 176 -14.87 -3.16 -10.28
CA ARG A 176 -14.83 -1.82 -9.66
C ARG A 176 -14.14 -1.81 -8.31
N VAL A 177 -14.27 -2.87 -7.50
CA VAL A 177 -13.50 -2.99 -6.25
C VAL A 177 -12.01 -3.08 -6.55
N VAL A 178 -11.60 -3.91 -7.51
CA VAL A 178 -10.19 -4.06 -7.92
C VAL A 178 -9.63 -2.76 -8.50
N GLU A 179 -10.40 -2.02 -9.30
CA GLU A 179 -10.00 -0.72 -9.83
C GLU A 179 -9.64 0.29 -8.74
N HIS A 180 -10.37 0.29 -7.61
CA HIS A 180 -10.22 1.30 -6.57
C HIS A 180 -9.30 0.85 -5.42
N PHE A 181 -9.38 -0.43 -5.02
CA PHE A 181 -8.64 -0.97 -3.88
C PHE A 181 -7.51 -1.92 -4.28
N GLY A 182 -7.41 -2.32 -5.55
CA GLY A 182 -6.45 -3.31 -6.05
C GLY A 182 -5.15 -2.73 -6.59
N TYR A 183 -4.64 -1.61 -6.07
CA TYR A 183 -3.43 -0.97 -6.61
C TYR A 183 -2.17 -1.83 -6.51
N ASN A 184 -2.13 -2.83 -5.63
CA ASN A 184 -1.06 -3.83 -5.53
C ASN A 184 -1.46 -5.19 -6.11
N GLN A 185 -2.66 -5.34 -6.66
CA GLN A 185 -3.18 -6.62 -7.17
C GLN A 185 -2.23 -7.23 -8.20
N PHE A 186 -1.81 -6.44 -9.19
CA PHE A 186 -0.86 -6.90 -10.22
C PHE A 186 0.44 -7.44 -9.64
N PHE A 187 1.01 -6.74 -8.66
CA PHE A 187 2.25 -7.16 -8.01
C PHE A 187 2.05 -8.44 -7.19
N CYS A 188 0.97 -8.49 -6.41
CA CYS A 188 0.55 -9.68 -5.66
C CYS A 188 0.37 -10.89 -6.59
N ASP A 189 -0.25 -10.69 -7.76
CA ASP A 189 -0.49 -11.75 -8.73
C ASP A 189 0.81 -12.22 -9.40
N GLU A 190 1.73 -11.32 -9.77
CA GLU A 190 3.04 -11.70 -10.31
C GLU A 190 3.87 -12.48 -9.29
N LEU A 191 3.85 -12.09 -8.01
CA LEU A 191 4.50 -12.83 -6.93
C LEU A 191 3.89 -14.21 -6.74
N LYS A 192 2.56 -14.33 -6.73
CA LYS A 192 1.86 -15.62 -6.56
C LYS A 192 2.11 -16.55 -7.75
N ASN A 193 1.95 -16.03 -8.97
CA ASN A 193 2.06 -16.81 -10.19
C ASN A 193 3.50 -17.27 -10.46
N ARG A 194 4.50 -16.55 -9.96
CA ARG A 194 5.93 -16.87 -10.13
C ARG A 194 6.67 -17.00 -8.80
N TRP A 195 6.00 -17.52 -7.78
CA TRP A 195 6.54 -17.58 -6.41
C TRP A 195 7.93 -18.24 -6.34
N GLU A 196 8.08 -19.42 -6.94
CA GLU A 196 9.36 -20.15 -6.94
C GLU A 196 10.48 -19.38 -7.64
N TRP A 197 10.14 -18.63 -8.71
CA TRP A 197 11.11 -17.80 -9.40
C TRP A 197 11.58 -16.63 -8.51
N TRP A 198 10.64 -15.91 -7.89
CA TRP A 198 10.97 -14.80 -6.98
C TRP A 198 11.75 -15.26 -5.75
N LYS A 199 11.37 -16.41 -5.18
CA LYS A 199 12.11 -17.06 -4.10
C LYS A 199 13.54 -17.36 -4.53
N TRP A 200 13.73 -17.99 -5.70
CA TRP A 200 15.05 -18.25 -6.26
C TRP A 200 15.87 -16.96 -6.48
N VAL A 201 15.26 -15.89 -7.01
CA VAL A 201 15.92 -14.58 -7.21
C VAL A 201 16.44 -14.03 -5.88
N VAL A 202 15.60 -14.03 -4.84
CA VAL A 202 15.97 -13.53 -3.51
C VAL A 202 17.07 -14.38 -2.88
N GLU A 203 16.90 -15.71 -2.89
CA GLU A 203 17.88 -16.65 -2.32
C GLU A 203 19.24 -16.54 -3.02
N THR A 204 19.24 -16.53 -4.36
CA THR A 204 20.47 -16.40 -5.17
C THR A 204 21.18 -15.07 -4.90
N SER A 205 20.43 -13.98 -4.82
CA SER A 205 21.00 -12.66 -4.53
C SER A 205 21.64 -12.59 -3.15
N ALA A 206 21.01 -13.20 -2.14
CA ALA A 206 21.51 -13.26 -0.78
C ALA A 206 22.74 -14.16 -0.65
N MET A 207 22.72 -15.34 -1.28
CA MET A 207 23.83 -16.31 -1.23
C MET A 207 25.11 -15.76 -1.83
N LEU A 208 25.01 -15.01 -2.92
CA LEU A 208 26.17 -14.56 -3.69
C LEU A 208 26.60 -13.13 -3.32
N ASN A 209 25.90 -12.47 -2.38
CA ASN A 209 26.06 -11.06 -2.04
C ASN A 209 26.12 -10.16 -3.29
N TYR A 210 25.43 -10.58 -4.37
CA TYR A 210 25.45 -9.88 -5.63
C TYR A 210 24.55 -8.64 -5.54
N LYS A 211 25.10 -7.48 -5.89
CA LYS A 211 24.28 -6.34 -6.29
C LYS A 211 23.64 -6.70 -7.63
N MET A 212 22.41 -7.19 -7.60
CA MET A 212 21.64 -7.42 -8.83
C MET A 212 21.33 -6.10 -9.51
N ILE A 213 21.60 -6.04 -10.81
CA ILE A 213 21.24 -4.93 -11.69
C ILE A 213 20.12 -5.43 -12.60
N PHE A 214 19.05 -4.66 -12.74
CA PHE A 214 17.92 -5.02 -13.58
C PHE A 214 18.01 -4.29 -14.92
N ILE A 215 18.27 -5.04 -15.98
CA ILE A 215 18.23 -4.57 -17.37
C ILE A 215 17.50 -5.58 -18.24
N THR A 216 16.91 -5.13 -19.35
CA THR A 216 16.30 -6.04 -20.31
C THR A 216 17.39 -6.78 -21.09
N GLU A 217 17.05 -7.95 -21.63
CA GLU A 217 17.95 -8.74 -22.49
C GLU A 217 18.48 -7.90 -23.66
N THR A 218 17.60 -7.15 -24.33
CA THR A 218 17.98 -6.24 -25.42
C THR A 218 18.99 -5.17 -24.98
N VAL A 219 18.86 -4.65 -23.76
CA VAL A 219 19.83 -3.67 -23.23
C VAL A 219 21.16 -4.35 -22.93
N LEU A 220 21.14 -5.52 -22.30
CA LEU A 220 22.34 -6.31 -22.02
C LEU A 220 23.12 -6.64 -23.32
N GLU A 221 22.43 -7.14 -24.34
CA GLU A 221 23.04 -7.48 -25.63
C GLU A 221 23.69 -6.26 -26.30
N ASN A 222 23.01 -5.12 -26.29
CA ASN A 222 23.55 -3.89 -26.88
C ASN A 222 24.75 -3.35 -26.10
N LEU A 223 24.72 -3.40 -24.76
CA LEU A 223 25.86 -3.02 -23.91
C LEU A 223 27.08 -3.90 -24.19
N ILE A 224 26.90 -5.23 -24.27
CA ILE A 224 27.98 -6.16 -24.60
C ILE A 224 28.55 -5.88 -26.01
N GLN A 225 27.70 -5.48 -26.95
CA GLN A 225 28.09 -5.16 -28.32
C GLN A 225 28.67 -3.75 -28.49
N GLY A 226 28.71 -2.92 -27.44
CA GLY A 226 29.15 -1.52 -27.51
C GLY A 226 28.28 -0.65 -28.41
N LYS A 227 26.99 -0.98 -28.54
CA LYS A 227 26.03 -0.23 -29.37
C LYS A 227 25.27 0.80 -28.52
N SER A 228 24.86 1.89 -29.17
CA SER A 228 23.99 2.90 -28.56
C SER A 228 22.70 2.25 -28.03
N CYS A 229 22.48 2.35 -26.72
CA CYS A 229 21.38 1.66 -26.04
C CYS A 229 20.13 2.55 -25.94
N PRO A 230 18.99 2.16 -26.53
CA PRO A 230 17.72 2.86 -26.33
C PRO A 230 17.03 2.47 -25.01
N GLY A 231 17.72 1.75 -24.13
CA GLY A 231 17.20 1.29 -22.84
C GLY A 231 16.71 2.48 -22.01
N GLY A 232 15.51 2.38 -21.45
CA GLY A 232 14.92 3.41 -20.60
C GLY A 232 13.93 4.35 -21.28
N VAL A 233 14.05 4.62 -22.60
CA VAL A 233 13.09 5.47 -23.33
C VAL A 233 11.67 4.94 -23.19
N THR A 234 11.45 3.66 -23.52
CA THR A 234 10.13 3.04 -23.40
C THR A 234 9.58 3.05 -21.97
N TYR A 235 10.45 2.97 -20.96
CA TYR A 235 10.02 3.06 -19.56
C TYR A 235 9.54 4.48 -19.26
N ILE A 236 10.34 5.49 -19.60
CA ILE A 236 10.03 6.90 -19.33
C ILE A 236 8.74 7.31 -20.04
N GLU A 237 8.56 6.96 -21.32
CA GLU A 237 7.37 7.31 -22.10
C GLU A 237 6.10 6.62 -21.59
N ARG A 238 6.20 5.34 -21.19
CA ARG A 238 5.05 4.63 -20.60
C ARG A 238 4.69 5.16 -19.23
N LYS A 239 5.68 5.57 -18.43
CA LYS A 239 5.47 6.09 -17.08
C LYS A 239 4.90 7.51 -17.10
N SER A 240 5.33 8.36 -18.04
CA SER A 240 4.83 9.74 -18.20
C SER A 240 3.55 9.82 -19.03
N GLY A 241 3.31 8.85 -19.93
CA GLY A 241 2.24 8.91 -20.93
C GLY A 241 2.51 9.89 -22.08
N LYS A 242 3.75 10.40 -22.19
CA LYS A 242 4.19 11.39 -23.19
C LYS A 242 5.47 10.91 -23.88
N TYR A 243 5.74 11.38 -25.10
CA TYR A 243 7.03 11.12 -25.74
C TYR A 243 8.15 11.83 -24.99
N CYS A 244 9.36 11.26 -24.90
CA CYS A 244 10.44 11.85 -24.10
C CYS A 244 10.71 13.33 -24.44
N LYS A 245 10.64 13.69 -25.72
CA LYS A 245 10.84 15.08 -26.20
C LYS A 245 9.81 16.09 -25.69
N GLU A 246 8.62 15.62 -25.30
CA GLU A 246 7.50 16.45 -24.83
C GLU A 246 7.50 16.62 -23.30
N ILE A 247 8.35 15.88 -22.59
CA ILE A 247 8.46 15.92 -21.14
C ILE A 247 9.36 17.11 -20.75
N PRO A 248 8.94 18.00 -19.83
CA PRO A 248 9.84 19.00 -19.26
C PRO A 248 11.07 18.35 -18.62
N PHE A 249 12.24 19.00 -18.71
CA PHE A 249 13.49 18.40 -18.24
C PHE A 249 13.44 17.95 -16.77
N ASP A 250 12.82 18.74 -15.88
CA ASP A 250 12.74 18.39 -14.46
C ASP A 250 11.91 17.12 -14.23
N GLU A 251 10.79 16.97 -14.94
CA GLU A 251 9.95 15.76 -14.91
C GLU A 251 10.71 14.56 -15.50
N PHE A 252 11.40 14.76 -16.64
CA PHE A 252 12.22 13.74 -17.28
C PHE A 252 13.36 13.27 -16.37
N PHE A 253 14.08 14.20 -15.73
CA PHE A 253 15.19 13.92 -14.85
C PHE A 253 14.76 13.11 -13.62
N LEU A 254 13.60 13.41 -13.04
CA LEU A 254 13.04 12.63 -11.94
C LEU A 254 12.73 11.18 -12.36
N LEU A 255 12.13 10.99 -13.54
CA LEU A 255 11.83 9.66 -14.08
C LEU A 255 13.10 8.88 -14.41
N LEU A 256 14.11 9.55 -14.98
CA LEU A 256 15.41 8.98 -15.28
C LEU A 256 16.12 8.53 -14.00
N ARG A 257 16.15 9.40 -12.98
CA ARG A 257 16.72 9.08 -11.66
C ARG A 257 16.03 7.87 -11.03
N GLU A 258 14.69 7.85 -11.05
CA GLU A 258 13.91 6.73 -10.52
C GLU A 258 14.26 5.41 -11.25
N LEU A 259 14.30 5.43 -12.59
CA LEU A 259 14.63 4.26 -13.40
C LEU A 259 16.00 3.67 -13.03
N PHE A 260 17.06 4.48 -13.12
CA PHE A 260 18.42 3.99 -12.94
C PHE A 260 18.70 3.59 -11.49
N LYS A 261 18.08 4.26 -10.52
CA LYS A 261 18.18 3.92 -9.09
C LYS A 261 17.45 2.62 -8.77
N ASN A 262 16.24 2.44 -9.29
CA ASN A 262 15.46 1.19 -9.10
C ASN A 262 16.13 0.00 -9.80
N ALA A 263 16.75 0.24 -10.96
CA ALA A 263 17.57 -0.75 -11.66
C ALA A 263 18.91 -1.06 -10.96
N ARG A 264 19.29 -0.29 -9.92
CA ARG A 264 20.57 -0.35 -9.20
C ARG A 264 21.80 -0.13 -10.08
N ILE A 265 21.62 0.62 -11.17
CA ILE A 265 22.73 1.03 -12.03
C ILE A 265 23.48 2.20 -11.36
N ILE A 266 22.73 3.13 -10.76
CA ILE A 266 23.29 4.25 -10.01
C ILE A 266 22.89 4.15 -8.53
N ASP A 267 23.70 4.72 -7.65
CA ASP A 267 23.37 4.86 -6.24
C ASP A 267 22.56 6.15 -6.00
N GLU A 268 22.98 7.27 -6.63
CA GLU A 268 22.31 8.56 -6.55
C GLU A 268 22.61 9.40 -7.80
N MET A 269 21.72 10.34 -8.13
CA MET A 269 21.89 11.30 -9.24
C MET A 269 21.30 12.65 -8.84
N THR A 270 22.10 13.70 -8.94
CA THR A 270 21.75 15.07 -8.54
C THR A 270 21.96 16.04 -9.70
N TYR A 271 21.02 16.96 -9.87
CA TYR A 271 21.11 18.03 -10.85
C TYR A 271 21.33 19.35 -10.11
N HIS A 272 22.36 20.09 -10.53
CA HIS A 272 22.71 21.39 -10.01
C HIS A 272 22.33 22.45 -11.04
N GLU A 273 21.15 23.06 -10.87
CA GLU A 273 20.63 24.10 -11.77
C GLU A 273 21.61 25.28 -11.94
N ASP A 274 22.26 25.70 -10.84
CA ASP A 274 23.17 26.85 -10.83
C ASP A 274 24.44 26.64 -11.68
N SER A 275 24.92 25.40 -11.80
CA SER A 275 26.13 25.06 -12.56
C SER A 275 25.85 24.36 -13.89
N GLY A 276 24.60 23.97 -14.17
CA GLY A 276 24.26 23.19 -15.36
C GLY A 276 24.90 21.80 -15.36
N GLU A 277 25.14 21.22 -14.17
CA GLU A 277 25.84 19.95 -14.00
C GLU A 277 24.92 18.86 -13.44
N ILE A 278 25.08 17.64 -13.96
CA ILE A 278 24.46 16.44 -13.41
C ILE A 278 25.54 15.54 -12.85
N LEU A 279 25.42 15.22 -11.57
CA LEU A 279 26.37 14.36 -10.85
C LEU A 279 25.73 13.00 -10.58
N ILE A 280 26.40 11.95 -11.01
CA ILE A 280 25.94 10.56 -10.85
C ILE A 280 26.94 9.81 -9.98
N TYR A 281 26.44 9.15 -8.94
CA TYR A 281 27.21 8.28 -8.07
C TYR A 281 26.95 6.82 -8.42
N HIS A 282 28.01 6.04 -8.57
CA HIS A 282 27.93 4.61 -8.86
C HIS A 282 29.08 3.83 -8.22
N ASN A 283 28.89 2.51 -8.10
CA ASN A 283 29.83 1.61 -7.45
C ASN A 283 30.59 0.68 -8.42
N PHE A 284 30.58 0.97 -9.73
CA PHE A 284 31.36 0.23 -10.72
C PHE A 284 32.86 0.47 -10.55
N ARG A 285 33.68 -0.54 -10.86
CA ARG A 285 35.14 -0.49 -10.72
C ARG A 285 35.90 -0.54 -12.04
N ASP A 286 35.25 -1.06 -13.08
CA ASP A 286 35.87 -1.21 -14.39
C ASP A 286 35.65 0.07 -15.21
N PRO A 287 36.72 0.78 -15.64
CA PRO A 287 36.60 2.00 -16.42
C PRO A 287 35.81 1.84 -17.72
N VAL A 288 35.89 0.68 -18.38
CA VAL A 288 35.16 0.42 -19.63
C VAL A 288 33.66 0.36 -19.36
N VAL A 289 33.26 -0.27 -18.26
CA VAL A 289 31.86 -0.35 -17.84
C VAL A 289 31.34 1.02 -17.42
N ILE A 290 32.15 1.80 -16.69
CA ILE A 290 31.79 3.17 -16.29
C ILE A 290 31.52 4.02 -17.52
N GLU A 291 32.41 3.96 -18.52
CA GLU A 291 32.25 4.72 -19.75
C GLU A 291 31.01 4.31 -20.55
N GLN A 292 30.76 3.01 -20.72
CA GLN A 292 29.55 2.53 -21.42
C GLN A 292 28.25 2.96 -20.74
N ILE A 293 28.22 2.98 -19.40
CA ILE A 293 27.06 3.45 -18.65
C ILE A 293 26.92 4.96 -18.77
N ALA A 294 28.03 5.70 -18.77
CA ALA A 294 28.03 7.14 -19.00
C ALA A 294 27.47 7.46 -20.39
N GLU A 295 27.96 6.81 -21.45
CA GLU A 295 27.44 6.95 -22.81
C GLU A 295 25.94 6.59 -22.91
N TRP A 296 25.49 5.55 -22.20
CA TRP A 296 24.08 5.18 -22.18
C TRP A 296 23.22 6.29 -21.55
N ILE A 297 23.62 6.82 -20.39
CA ILE A 297 22.89 7.91 -19.73
C ILE A 297 22.96 9.19 -20.57
N GLU A 298 24.13 9.49 -21.16
CA GLU A 298 24.33 10.62 -22.06
C GLU A 298 23.34 10.61 -23.22
N ASN A 299 23.16 9.45 -23.87
CA ASN A 299 22.23 9.29 -24.98
C ASN A 299 20.77 9.61 -24.59
N LEU A 300 20.40 9.41 -23.32
CA LEU A 300 19.07 9.77 -22.81
C LEU A 300 18.98 11.26 -22.48
N ILE A 301 20.00 11.85 -21.85
CA ILE A 301 20.00 13.28 -21.49
C ILE A 301 20.08 14.15 -22.76
N LYS A 302 20.79 13.68 -23.81
CA LYS A 302 20.89 14.33 -25.12
C LYS A 302 19.55 14.64 -25.80
N ILE A 303 18.47 13.97 -25.39
CA ILE A 303 17.11 14.27 -25.84
C ILE A 303 16.72 15.72 -25.48
N HIS A 304 17.17 16.22 -24.33
CA HIS A 304 16.89 17.56 -23.83
C HIS A 304 18.09 18.51 -23.89
N TRP A 305 19.30 17.99 -23.72
CA TRP A 305 20.55 18.76 -23.74
C TRP A 305 21.43 18.29 -24.90
N PRO A 306 21.32 18.89 -26.10
CA PRO A 306 22.01 18.38 -27.30
C PRO A 306 23.54 18.35 -27.16
N ASN A 307 24.08 19.36 -26.47
CA ASN A 307 25.52 19.52 -26.24
C ASN A 307 25.85 19.21 -24.79
N LEU A 308 26.52 18.07 -24.61
CA LEU A 308 26.91 17.51 -23.33
C LEU A 308 28.37 17.07 -23.43
N GLU A 309 29.10 17.29 -22.35
CA GLU A 309 30.36 16.61 -22.11
C GLU A 309 30.22 15.84 -20.80
N HIS A 310 30.89 14.70 -20.71
CA HIS A 310 30.98 13.98 -19.44
C HIS A 310 32.40 13.63 -19.07
N GLU A 311 32.63 13.61 -17.76
CA GLU A 311 33.87 13.13 -17.14
C GLU A 311 33.54 11.97 -16.22
N THR A 312 34.21 10.84 -16.42
CA THR A 312 34.06 9.63 -15.62
C THR A 312 35.19 9.50 -14.60
N SER A 313 34.84 9.04 -13.40
CA SER A 313 35.76 8.69 -12.32
C SER A 313 35.37 7.34 -11.72
N ALA A 314 36.21 6.81 -10.82
CA ALA A 314 35.96 5.52 -10.18
C ALA A 314 34.67 5.47 -9.34
N GLN A 315 34.10 6.61 -8.95
CA GLN A 315 32.89 6.67 -8.09
C GLN A 315 31.83 7.64 -8.60
N THR A 316 32.17 8.49 -9.55
CA THR A 316 31.30 9.56 -10.03
C THR A 316 31.41 9.71 -11.54
N THR A 317 30.28 10.04 -12.16
CA THR A 317 30.24 10.57 -13.53
C THR A 317 29.60 11.96 -13.47
N VAL A 318 30.25 12.95 -14.07
CA VAL A 318 29.77 14.33 -14.14
C VAL A 318 29.38 14.63 -15.57
N PHE A 319 28.16 15.10 -15.80
CA PHE A 319 27.73 15.65 -17.09
C PHE A 319 27.65 17.16 -16.98
N ARG A 320 28.22 17.87 -17.96
CA ARG A 320 28.17 19.33 -18.05
C ARG A 320 27.50 19.73 -19.34
N ARG A 321 26.60 20.71 -19.26
CA ARG A 321 25.99 21.32 -20.43
C ARG A 321 26.98 22.29 -21.07
N ILE A 322 27.25 22.14 -22.36
CA ILE A 322 27.96 23.17 -23.14
C ILE A 322 26.89 24.13 -23.65
N GLU A 323 26.97 25.41 -23.26
CA GLU A 323 26.21 26.45 -23.95
C GLU A 323 26.86 26.68 -25.32
N ASP A 324 26.06 26.59 -26.40
CA ASP A 324 26.52 27.04 -27.71
C ASP A 324 26.98 28.49 -27.55
N ALA A 325 28.22 28.78 -27.97
CA ALA A 325 28.67 30.16 -28.09
C ALA A 325 27.67 30.88 -29.01
N GLU A 326 26.95 31.86 -28.48
CA GLU A 326 26.11 32.74 -29.28
C GLU A 326 27.02 33.42 -30.33
N ASP A 327 26.82 33.09 -31.61
CA ASP A 327 27.41 33.78 -32.77
C ASP A 327 26.82 35.19 -32.96
#